data_AF-A0A9R1NQK6-F1
#
_entry.id   AF-A0A9R1NQK6-F1
#
_cell.length_a   1.000
_cell.length_b   1.000
_cell.length_c   1.000
_cell.angle_alpha   90.00
_cell.angle_beta   90.00
_cell.angle_gamma   90.00
#
_symmetry.space_group_name_H-M   'P 1'
#
loop_
_entity.id
_entity.type
_entity.pdbx_description
1 polymer ?
#
loop_
_entity_poly.entity_id
_entity_poly.type
_entity_poly.pdbx_seq_one_letter_code
_entity_poly.pdbx_strand_id
1 'polypeptide(L)'
;MLEREIKIAKSMANDIIIPDPAPKFVGDAFLDIYAKLEHILVKDSVRCFLRFFENCEGQGMSSYLTITAQTLTFIVGFNALRCAKVVLEGMAPELYGMHANPNCINKYGYFVLHEAAERFSVDMIKLLLCHGASANVRTVGNDVIENLLPLHVAVENTCLHKYLEDNLEDNPSRSQNHEDYVYKLIHLLCLPEMKIFLDTIRLLAEKTNNLLEELWNYIEDGKIIQSAVLLLAAQEQIRGVSSSKINGSSKKNGFEIIEKCITRHSYALRNEKGSLGMAQELLEERKTLNDCAWLLVDVISHAGEDLSAYIQAHSVVRCFRYIAAAVPLMPFT
;
A
#
# COMPACT_ATOMS: atom_id res chain seq x y z
N MET A 1 0.03 24.90 -34.51
CA MET A 1 -0.55 24.92 -33.15
C MET A 1 -0.35 23.54 -32.51
N LEU A 2 -0.86 22.49 -33.14
CA LEU A 2 -0.72 21.08 -32.71
C LEU A 2 0.71 20.63 -32.39
N GLU A 3 1.71 20.87 -33.25
CA GLU A 3 3.11 20.45 -32.96
C GLU A 3 3.71 21.10 -31.71
N ARG A 4 3.30 22.35 -31.40
CA ARG A 4 3.75 23.06 -30.21
C ARG A 4 3.12 22.45 -28.97
N GLU A 5 1.83 22.13 -29.02
CA GLU A 5 1.09 21.48 -27.94
C GLU A 5 1.63 20.09 -27.64
N ILE A 6 1.93 19.29 -28.67
CA ILE A 6 2.57 17.97 -28.52
C ILE A 6 3.93 18.10 -27.81
N LYS A 7 4.74 19.11 -28.16
CA LYS A 7 6.02 19.36 -27.48
C LYS A 7 5.83 19.74 -26.02
N ILE A 8 4.82 20.55 -25.71
CA ILE A 8 4.48 20.93 -24.34
C ILE A 8 4.04 19.71 -23.54
N ALA A 9 3.10 18.92 -24.06
CA ALA A 9 2.59 17.70 -23.44
C ALA A 9 3.72 16.73 -23.06
N LYS A 10 4.67 16.51 -23.97
CA LYS A 10 5.85 15.66 -23.75
C LYS A 10 6.83 16.18 -22.70
N SER A 11 6.79 17.48 -22.40
CA SER A 11 7.71 18.14 -21.46
C SER A 11 7.13 18.30 -20.05
N MET A 12 5.86 17.93 -19.84
CA MET A 12 5.22 18.01 -18.51
C MET A 12 5.93 17.09 -17.52
N ALA A 13 6.15 17.58 -16.30
CA ALA A 13 6.84 16.86 -15.24
C ALA A 13 5.86 16.03 -14.38
N ASN A 14 6.37 14.97 -13.75
CA ASN A 14 5.62 14.09 -12.84
C ASN A 14 5.61 14.63 -11.40
N ASP A 15 5.27 15.91 -11.23
CA ASP A 15 5.17 16.54 -9.91
C ASP A 15 4.01 15.93 -9.10
N ILE A 16 4.05 16.07 -7.77
CA ILE A 16 2.91 15.70 -6.91
C ILE A 16 1.82 16.75 -7.09
N ILE A 17 0.62 16.33 -7.53
CA ILE A 17 -0.49 17.25 -7.83
C ILE A 17 -1.65 17.03 -6.85
N ILE A 18 -1.98 18.08 -6.07
CA ILE A 18 -3.13 18.13 -5.16
C ILE A 18 -3.75 19.54 -5.25
N PRO A 19 -5.07 19.69 -5.48
CA PRO A 19 -6.05 18.65 -5.86
C PRO A 19 -5.92 18.24 -7.34
N ASP A 20 -6.71 17.26 -7.80
CA ASP A 20 -6.82 16.90 -9.22
C ASP A 20 -7.11 18.14 -10.07
N PRO A 21 -6.27 18.47 -11.08
CA PRO A 21 -6.45 19.66 -11.90
C PRO A 21 -7.61 19.51 -12.90
N ALA A 22 -8.13 18.30 -13.09
CA ALA A 22 -9.22 18.04 -14.03
C ALA A 22 -10.50 18.81 -13.64
N PRO A 23 -11.10 19.59 -14.58
CA PRO A 23 -12.36 20.25 -14.34
C PRO A 23 -13.51 19.24 -14.11
N LYS A 24 -14.51 19.62 -13.30
CA LYS A 24 -15.67 18.75 -13.01
C LYS A 24 -16.36 18.17 -14.25
N PHE A 25 -16.53 18.98 -15.31
CA PHE A 25 -17.17 18.53 -16.55
C PHE A 25 -16.43 17.37 -17.24
N VAL A 26 -15.12 17.23 -17.02
CA VAL A 26 -14.33 16.10 -17.54
C VAL A 26 -14.71 14.81 -16.82
N GLY A 27 -14.99 14.90 -15.52
CA GLY A 27 -15.51 13.79 -14.73
C GLY A 27 -16.91 13.37 -15.17
N ASP A 28 -17.78 14.32 -15.50
CA ASP A 28 -19.11 14.02 -16.05
C ASP A 28 -19.00 13.30 -17.41
N ALA A 29 -18.14 13.82 -18.31
CA ALA A 29 -17.87 13.18 -19.59
C ALA A 29 -17.22 11.79 -19.46
N PHE A 30 -16.49 11.53 -18.37
CA PHE A 30 -15.92 10.21 -18.10
C PHE A 30 -17.01 9.16 -17.83
N LEU A 31 -18.14 9.54 -17.23
CA LEU A 31 -19.25 8.61 -16.96
C LEU A 31 -19.86 8.07 -18.26
N ASP A 32 -19.94 8.91 -19.30
CA ASP A 32 -20.49 8.53 -20.61
C ASP A 32 -19.64 7.46 -21.32
N ILE A 33 -18.33 7.40 -21.04
CA ILE A 33 -17.39 6.45 -21.63
C ILE A 33 -17.11 5.23 -20.75
N TYR A 34 -17.54 5.26 -19.49
CA TYR A 34 -17.21 4.29 -18.45
C TYR A 34 -17.41 2.84 -18.91
N ALA A 35 -18.62 2.47 -19.31
CA ALA A 35 -18.97 1.08 -19.62
C ALA A 35 -18.18 0.51 -20.81
N LYS A 36 -17.88 1.35 -21.81
CA LYS A 36 -17.07 0.94 -22.97
C LYS A 36 -15.61 0.77 -22.58
N LEU A 37 -15.09 1.70 -21.78
CA LEU A 37 -13.71 1.66 -21.30
C LEU A 37 -13.48 0.44 -20.40
N GLU A 38 -14.40 0.13 -19.49
CA GLU A 38 -14.38 -1.08 -18.65
C GLU A 38 -14.19 -2.35 -19.50
N HIS A 39 -15.02 -2.56 -20.52
CA HIS A 39 -14.90 -3.73 -21.39
C HIS A 39 -13.55 -3.85 -22.12
N ILE A 40 -12.89 -2.72 -22.40
CA ILE A 40 -11.56 -2.67 -23.02
C ILE A 40 -10.49 -3.03 -21.98
N LEU A 41 -10.59 -2.49 -20.77
CA LEU A 41 -9.60 -2.64 -19.71
C LEU A 41 -9.63 -4.03 -19.08
N VAL A 42 -10.80 -4.67 -18.96
CA VAL A 42 -10.92 -6.08 -18.54
C VAL A 42 -10.09 -7.00 -19.46
N LYS A 43 -9.91 -6.64 -20.73
CA LYS A 43 -9.12 -7.40 -21.71
C LYS A 43 -7.67 -6.91 -21.82
N ASP A 44 -7.31 -5.83 -21.13
CA ASP A 44 -6.03 -5.12 -21.23
C ASP A 44 -5.57 -4.92 -22.70
N SER A 45 -6.53 -4.50 -23.54
CA SER A 45 -6.33 -4.37 -24.99
C SER A 45 -5.89 -2.96 -25.37
N VAL A 46 -4.57 -2.75 -25.44
CA VAL A 46 -3.95 -1.49 -25.89
C VAL A 46 -4.52 -0.99 -27.22
N ARG A 47 -4.68 -1.88 -28.21
CA ARG A 47 -5.20 -1.50 -29.53
C ARG A 47 -6.64 -0.96 -29.44
N CYS A 48 -7.49 -1.60 -28.64
CA CYS A 48 -8.85 -1.14 -28.46
C CYS A 48 -8.88 0.17 -27.67
N PHE A 49 -8.02 0.31 -26.66
CA PHE A 49 -7.88 1.52 -25.87
C PHE A 49 -7.47 2.73 -26.71
N LEU A 50 -6.39 2.62 -27.49
CA LEU A 50 -5.90 3.72 -28.33
C LEU A 50 -6.92 4.11 -29.41
N ARG A 51 -7.54 3.13 -30.07
CA ARG A 51 -8.61 3.39 -31.04
C ARG A 51 -9.81 4.08 -30.39
N PHE A 52 -10.15 3.70 -29.16
CA PHE A 52 -11.24 4.33 -28.42
C PHE A 52 -10.90 5.77 -28.05
N PHE A 53 -9.68 6.01 -27.56
CA PHE A 53 -9.15 7.33 -27.24
C PHE A 53 -9.16 8.27 -28.44
N GLU A 54 -8.71 7.80 -29.60
CA GLU A 54 -8.72 8.55 -30.85
C GLU A 54 -10.17 8.89 -31.30
N ASN A 55 -11.07 7.91 -31.26
CA ASN A 55 -12.46 8.10 -31.70
C ASN A 55 -13.25 9.11 -30.85
N CYS A 56 -12.90 9.26 -29.57
CA CYS A 56 -13.54 10.23 -28.69
C CYS A 56 -12.70 11.50 -28.50
N GLU A 57 -11.62 11.68 -29.28
CA GLU A 57 -10.70 12.81 -29.18
C GLU A 57 -10.19 13.06 -27.73
N GLY A 58 -10.01 11.97 -26.96
CA GLY A 58 -9.61 12.05 -25.55
C GLY A 58 -10.66 12.66 -24.61
N GLN A 59 -11.90 12.88 -25.05
CA GLN A 59 -13.00 13.40 -24.24
C GLN A 59 -13.25 12.50 -23.03
N GLY A 60 -13.34 13.11 -21.84
CA GLY A 60 -13.43 12.42 -20.55
C GLY A 60 -12.11 11.82 -20.06
N MET A 61 -11.17 11.47 -20.97
CA MET A 61 -9.91 10.81 -20.62
C MET A 61 -8.70 11.74 -20.47
N SER A 62 -8.77 12.94 -21.03
CA SER A 62 -7.67 13.90 -21.02
C SER A 62 -8.17 15.31 -20.73
N SER A 63 -7.28 16.13 -20.15
CA SER A 63 -7.52 17.56 -19.89
C SER A 63 -6.18 18.28 -19.85
N TYR A 64 -6.13 19.54 -20.28
CA TYR A 64 -4.91 20.37 -20.24
C TYR A 64 -3.63 19.67 -20.76
N LEU A 65 -3.74 18.92 -21.86
CA LEU A 65 -2.63 18.17 -22.48
C LEU A 65 -2.04 17.02 -21.62
N THR A 66 -2.79 16.54 -20.62
CA THR A 66 -2.44 15.35 -19.83
C THR A 66 -3.58 14.35 -19.83
N ILE A 67 -3.26 13.06 -19.66
CA ILE A 67 -4.26 12.05 -19.31
C ILE A 67 -4.72 12.32 -17.86
N THR A 68 -6.02 12.23 -17.61
CA THR A 68 -6.60 12.60 -16.30
C THR A 68 -6.24 11.59 -15.22
N ALA A 69 -6.21 12.06 -13.97
CA ALA A 69 -6.00 11.21 -12.79
C ALA A 69 -7.07 10.10 -12.72
N GLN A 70 -8.33 10.45 -13.03
CA GLN A 70 -9.45 9.51 -13.08
C GLN A 70 -9.23 8.38 -14.11
N THR A 71 -8.70 8.71 -15.30
CA THR A 71 -8.43 7.70 -16.33
C THR A 71 -7.34 6.74 -15.89
N LEU A 72 -6.21 7.25 -15.38
CA LEU A 72 -5.12 6.40 -14.92
C LEU A 72 -5.57 5.54 -13.72
N THR A 73 -6.28 6.13 -12.77
CA THR A 73 -6.89 5.42 -11.63
C THR A 73 -7.78 4.28 -12.10
N PHE A 74 -8.61 4.52 -13.12
CA PHE A 74 -9.50 3.51 -13.67
C PHE A 74 -8.75 2.37 -14.36
N ILE A 75 -7.72 2.68 -15.15
CA ILE A 75 -6.84 1.69 -15.79
C ILE A 75 -6.16 0.79 -14.74
N VAL A 76 -5.61 1.39 -13.69
CA VAL A 76 -5.05 0.67 -12.54
C VAL A 76 -6.13 -0.13 -11.80
N GLY A 77 -7.34 0.41 -11.76
CA GLY A 77 -8.53 -0.19 -11.19
C GLY A 77 -8.87 -1.57 -11.75
N PHE A 78 -8.65 -1.75 -13.06
CA PHE A 78 -8.82 -3.03 -13.76
C PHE A 78 -7.54 -3.85 -13.86
N ASN A 79 -6.45 -3.40 -13.24
CA ASN A 79 -5.13 -3.98 -13.36
C ASN A 79 -4.68 -4.15 -14.83
N ALA A 80 -5.08 -3.21 -15.70
CA ALA A 80 -4.78 -3.23 -17.13
C ALA A 80 -3.35 -2.72 -17.38
N LEU A 81 -2.37 -3.58 -17.11
CA LEU A 81 -0.94 -3.26 -17.07
C LEU A 81 -0.42 -2.70 -18.40
N ARG A 82 -0.85 -3.27 -19.54
CA ARG A 82 -0.39 -2.81 -20.86
C ARG A 82 -0.98 -1.46 -21.22
N CYS A 83 -2.26 -1.24 -20.91
CA CYS A 83 -2.88 0.08 -21.08
C CYS A 83 -2.24 1.13 -20.16
N ALA A 84 -1.95 0.78 -18.90
CA ALA A 84 -1.28 1.67 -17.94
C ALA A 84 0.09 2.11 -18.47
N LYS A 85 0.88 1.17 -18.98
CA LYS A 85 2.20 1.46 -19.55
C LYS A 85 2.11 2.47 -20.70
N VAL A 86 1.16 2.28 -21.60
CA VAL A 86 0.99 3.15 -22.77
C VAL A 86 0.62 4.57 -22.37
N VAL A 87 -0.28 4.76 -21.39
CA VAL A 87 -0.65 6.10 -20.93
C VAL A 87 0.46 6.76 -20.11
N LEU A 88 1.25 6.00 -19.34
CA LEU A 88 2.40 6.53 -18.59
C LEU A 88 3.57 6.93 -19.50
N GLU A 89 3.76 6.21 -20.62
CA GLU A 89 4.80 6.53 -21.61
C GLU A 89 4.42 7.71 -22.51
N GLY A 90 3.15 7.84 -22.90
CA GLY A 90 2.67 8.91 -23.79
C GLY A 90 3.28 8.91 -25.20
N MET A 91 3.91 7.79 -25.59
CA MET A 91 4.63 7.66 -26.88
C MET A 91 3.70 7.31 -28.04
N ALA A 92 2.51 6.79 -27.76
CA ALA A 92 1.52 6.42 -28.76
C ALA A 92 1.04 7.66 -29.53
N PRO A 93 1.06 7.66 -30.89
CA PRO A 93 0.60 8.78 -31.69
C PRO A 93 -0.82 9.24 -31.36
N GLU A 94 -1.70 8.30 -31.04
CA GLU A 94 -3.11 8.53 -30.70
C GLU A 94 -3.29 9.37 -29.42
N LEU A 95 -2.27 9.42 -28.56
CA LEU A 95 -2.28 10.23 -27.34
C LEU A 95 -1.77 11.66 -27.56
N TYR A 96 -1.30 12.02 -28.76
CA TYR A 96 -0.80 13.37 -29.08
C TYR A 96 0.30 13.86 -28.12
N GLY A 97 1.14 12.94 -27.62
CA GLY A 97 2.20 13.25 -26.66
C GLY A 97 1.72 13.48 -25.22
N MET A 98 0.42 13.34 -24.96
CA MET A 98 -0.12 13.33 -23.60
C MET A 98 0.30 12.05 -22.90
N HIS A 99 0.68 12.19 -21.63
CA HIS A 99 0.94 11.07 -20.74
C HIS A 99 0.15 11.27 -19.45
N ALA A 100 0.02 10.21 -18.66
CA ALA A 100 -0.55 10.27 -17.33
C ALA A 100 0.56 10.54 -16.31
N ASN A 101 0.36 11.51 -15.43
CA ASN A 101 1.24 11.71 -14.29
C ASN A 101 0.90 10.66 -13.19
N PRO A 102 1.87 9.82 -12.77
CA PRO A 102 1.64 8.78 -11.77
C PRO A 102 1.45 9.32 -10.34
N ASN A 103 1.77 10.60 -10.10
CA ASN A 103 1.63 11.30 -8.82
C ASN A 103 0.38 12.19 -8.78
N CYS A 104 -0.68 11.81 -9.49
CA CYS A 104 -1.97 12.48 -9.40
C CYS A 104 -2.87 11.84 -8.34
N ILE A 105 -3.60 12.69 -7.62
CA ILE A 105 -4.66 12.29 -6.69
C ILE A 105 -6.00 12.21 -7.44
N ASN A 106 -6.84 11.22 -7.10
CA ASN A 106 -8.21 11.14 -7.59
C ASN A 106 -9.15 12.02 -6.74
N LYS A 107 -10.40 12.17 -7.19
CA LYS A 107 -11.42 12.98 -6.50
C LYS A 107 -11.73 12.56 -5.06
N TYR A 108 -11.39 11.32 -4.68
CA TYR A 108 -11.63 10.80 -3.35
C TYR A 108 -10.48 11.11 -2.40
N GLY A 109 -9.27 11.34 -2.91
CA GLY A 109 -8.10 11.58 -2.08
C GLY A 109 -7.01 10.50 -2.16
N TYR A 110 -7.12 9.56 -3.10
CA TYR A 110 -6.12 8.52 -3.31
C TYR A 110 -5.23 8.84 -4.50
N PHE A 111 -3.93 8.64 -4.31
CA PHE A 111 -2.99 8.53 -5.43
C PHE A 111 -3.08 7.16 -6.08
N VAL A 112 -2.71 7.09 -7.36
CA VAL A 112 -2.73 5.84 -8.16
C VAL A 112 -1.94 4.70 -7.52
N LEU A 113 -0.89 5.00 -6.76
CA LEU A 113 -0.10 3.97 -6.07
C LEU A 113 -0.87 3.30 -4.91
N HIS A 114 -1.82 4.00 -4.27
CA HIS A 114 -2.73 3.39 -3.27
C HIS A 114 -3.65 2.36 -3.92
N GLU A 115 -4.18 2.68 -5.11
CA GLU A 115 -5.09 1.79 -5.86
C GLU A 115 -4.36 0.51 -6.31
N ALA A 116 -3.09 0.61 -6.68
CA ALA A 116 -2.26 -0.53 -7.01
C ALA A 116 -1.91 -1.37 -5.76
N ALA A 117 -1.70 -0.72 -4.61
CA ALA A 117 -1.47 -1.36 -3.32
C ALA A 117 -2.69 -2.13 -2.82
N GLU A 118 -3.89 -1.55 -2.92
CA GLU A 118 -5.16 -2.21 -2.58
C GLU A 118 -5.36 -3.53 -3.36
N ARG A 119 -4.90 -3.56 -4.60
CA ARG A 119 -5.03 -4.72 -5.50
C ARG A 119 -3.91 -5.75 -5.37
N PHE A 120 -2.92 -5.48 -4.52
CA PHE A 120 -1.71 -6.32 -4.39
C PHE A 120 -1.03 -6.61 -5.73
N SER A 121 -1.06 -5.62 -6.65
CA SER A 121 -0.50 -5.77 -8.00
C SER A 121 0.96 -5.34 -8.02
N VAL A 122 1.85 -6.29 -7.74
CA VAL A 122 3.32 -6.09 -7.74
C VAL A 122 3.81 -5.49 -9.07
N ASP A 123 3.32 -5.99 -10.19
CA ASP A 123 3.74 -5.51 -11.51
C ASP A 123 3.27 -4.08 -11.80
N MET A 124 2.06 -3.72 -11.36
CA MET A 124 1.56 -2.35 -11.50
C MET A 124 2.32 -1.38 -10.61
N ILE A 125 2.63 -1.76 -9.37
CA ILE A 125 3.45 -0.94 -8.45
C ILE A 125 4.84 -0.71 -9.06
N LYS A 126 5.49 -1.77 -9.57
CA LYS A 126 6.79 -1.64 -10.27
C LYS A 126 6.69 -0.67 -11.44
N LEU A 127 5.66 -0.82 -12.28
CA LEU A 127 5.44 0.06 -13.42
C LEU A 127 5.31 1.53 -12.98
N LEU A 128 4.44 1.82 -12.02
CA LEU A 128 4.23 3.17 -11.51
C LEU A 128 5.52 3.77 -10.93
N LEU A 129 6.25 3.01 -10.10
CA LEU A 129 7.54 3.45 -9.52
C LEU A 129 8.58 3.74 -10.61
N CYS A 130 8.67 2.88 -11.65
CA CYS A 130 9.57 3.10 -12.78
C CYS A 130 9.26 4.39 -13.56
N HIS A 131 8.00 4.83 -13.55
CA HIS A 131 7.55 6.09 -14.16
C HIS A 131 7.59 7.30 -13.19
N GLY A 132 8.18 7.15 -12.00
CA GLY A 132 8.38 8.25 -11.07
C GLY A 132 7.27 8.44 -10.04
N ALA A 133 6.40 7.44 -9.84
CA ALA A 133 5.47 7.44 -8.71
C ALA A 133 6.24 7.50 -7.38
N SER A 134 5.80 8.36 -6.47
CA SER A 134 6.34 8.44 -5.11
C SER A 134 5.60 7.47 -4.20
N ALA A 135 6.34 6.60 -3.50
CA ALA A 135 5.79 5.74 -2.45
C ALA A 135 5.46 6.46 -1.14
N ASN A 136 5.75 7.76 -1.05
CA ASN A 136 5.64 8.57 0.15
C ASN A 136 4.50 9.61 0.06
N VAL A 137 3.65 9.51 -0.96
CA VAL A 137 2.40 10.27 -1.03
C VAL A 137 1.43 9.78 0.02
N ARG A 138 0.57 10.67 0.53
CA ARG A 138 -0.43 10.34 1.53
C ARG A 138 -1.82 10.65 1.04
N THR A 139 -2.80 9.89 1.50
CA THR A 139 -4.21 10.19 1.27
C THR A 139 -4.59 11.55 1.88
N VAL A 140 -5.43 12.30 1.17
CA VAL A 140 -5.88 13.65 1.57
C VAL A 140 -7.35 13.79 1.23
N GLY A 141 -8.19 14.17 2.18
CA GLY A 141 -9.60 14.46 1.93
C GLY A 141 -10.54 13.94 3.01
N ASN A 142 -11.74 14.51 3.06
CA ASN A 142 -12.75 14.20 4.08
C ASN A 142 -13.42 12.83 3.89
N ASP A 143 -13.39 12.29 2.67
CA ASP A 143 -14.08 11.04 2.31
C ASP A 143 -13.15 9.81 2.43
N VAL A 144 -11.94 9.99 2.98
CA VAL A 144 -10.92 8.96 3.10
C VAL A 144 -10.28 8.99 4.48
N ILE A 145 -9.67 7.87 4.88
CA ILE A 145 -8.76 7.89 6.03
C ILE A 145 -7.55 8.70 5.62
N GLU A 146 -7.37 9.88 6.21
CA GLU A 146 -6.27 10.78 5.90
C GLU A 146 -4.91 10.21 6.34
N ASN A 147 -3.85 10.71 5.72
CA ASN A 147 -2.47 10.46 6.12
C ASN A 147 -2.00 8.99 5.95
N LEU A 148 -2.68 8.20 5.13
CA LEU A 148 -2.26 6.84 4.80
C LEU A 148 -1.26 6.83 3.65
N LEU A 149 -0.19 6.04 3.79
CA LEU A 149 0.73 5.71 2.71
C LEU A 149 0.16 4.55 1.86
N PRO A 150 0.64 4.35 0.63
CA PRO A 150 0.35 3.11 -0.12
C PRO A 150 0.73 1.85 0.68
N LEU A 151 1.80 1.91 1.47
CA LEU A 151 2.21 0.85 2.39
C LEU A 151 1.12 0.52 3.41
N HIS A 152 0.49 1.53 4.02
CA HIS A 152 -0.59 1.33 5.00
C HIS A 152 -1.80 0.65 4.38
N VAL A 153 -2.19 1.05 3.15
CA VAL A 153 -3.30 0.41 2.43
C VAL A 153 -3.02 -1.08 2.22
N ALA A 154 -1.82 -1.44 1.78
CA ALA A 154 -1.44 -2.84 1.60
C ALA A 154 -1.44 -3.63 2.93
N VAL A 155 -0.88 -3.06 4.00
CA VAL A 155 -0.84 -3.71 5.32
C VAL A 155 -2.26 -3.93 5.86
N GLU A 156 -3.07 -2.89 5.93
CA GLU A 156 -4.42 -2.96 6.50
C GLU A 156 -5.32 -3.92 5.69
N ASN A 157 -5.27 -3.87 4.36
CA ASN A 157 -6.05 -4.80 3.53
C ASN A 157 -5.56 -6.25 3.62
N THR A 158 -4.27 -6.48 3.90
CA THR A 158 -3.76 -7.83 4.16
C THR A 158 -4.37 -8.37 5.46
N CYS A 159 -4.45 -7.53 6.49
CA CYS A 159 -5.02 -7.90 7.79
C CYS A 159 -6.53 -8.16 7.75
N LEU A 160 -7.27 -7.50 6.84
CA LEU A 160 -8.70 -7.73 6.61
C LEU A 160 -9.00 -8.92 5.68
N HIS A 161 -7.98 -9.55 5.10
CA HIS A 161 -8.22 -10.69 4.24
C HIS A 161 -8.86 -11.82 5.05
N LYS A 162 -9.99 -12.36 4.56
CA LYS A 162 -10.79 -13.40 5.22
C LYS A 162 -9.97 -14.54 5.81
N TYR A 163 -8.87 -14.88 5.16
CA TYR A 163 -7.95 -15.90 5.65
C TYR A 163 -7.40 -15.58 7.06
N LEU A 164 -6.99 -14.35 7.33
CA LEU A 164 -6.54 -13.95 8.68
C LEU A 164 -7.74 -13.75 9.61
N GLU A 165 -8.82 -13.14 9.13
CA GLU A 165 -10.04 -12.91 9.91
C GLU A 165 -10.65 -14.21 10.45
N ASP A 166 -10.87 -15.20 9.58
CA ASP A 166 -11.48 -16.50 9.91
C ASP A 166 -10.58 -17.37 10.82
N ASN A 167 -9.26 -17.13 10.82
CA ASN A 167 -8.31 -17.94 11.60
C ASN A 167 -7.86 -17.27 12.91
N LEU A 168 -8.14 -15.97 13.12
CA LEU A 168 -7.70 -15.18 14.26
C LEU A 168 -8.86 -14.58 15.08
N GLU A 169 -10.04 -15.21 15.09
CA GLU A 169 -11.24 -14.75 15.82
C GLU A 169 -11.02 -14.40 17.31
N ASP A 170 -9.95 -14.92 17.95
CA ASP A 170 -9.60 -14.60 19.34
C ASP A 170 -8.85 -13.26 19.43
N ASN A 171 -9.40 -12.30 20.18
CA ASN A 171 -8.68 -11.08 20.56
C ASN A 171 -7.38 -11.50 21.30
N PRO A 172 -6.19 -11.00 20.91
CA PRO A 172 -4.93 -11.29 21.60
C PRO A 172 -4.98 -11.05 23.11
N SER A 173 -5.85 -10.16 23.60
CA SER A 173 -6.05 -9.90 25.03
C SER A 173 -6.91 -10.94 25.78
N ARG A 174 -7.60 -11.83 25.06
CA ARG A 174 -8.42 -12.93 25.62
C ARG A 174 -7.77 -14.30 25.51
N SER A 175 -6.68 -14.41 24.74
CA SER A 175 -5.90 -15.64 24.69
C SER A 175 -5.30 -15.93 26.06
N GLN A 176 -5.46 -17.17 26.55
CA GLN A 176 -4.85 -17.60 27.81
C GLN A 176 -3.30 -17.60 27.73
N ASN A 177 -2.74 -17.67 26.51
CA ASN A 177 -1.30 -17.64 26.23
C ASN A 177 -1.00 -16.74 25.01
N HIS A 178 -0.32 -15.62 25.22
CA HIS A 178 0.09 -14.71 24.13
C HIS A 178 1.14 -15.35 23.19
N GLU A 179 1.96 -16.28 23.70
CA GLU A 179 2.93 -17.04 22.90
C GLU A 179 2.23 -17.85 21.81
N ASP A 180 1.21 -18.64 22.16
CA ASP A 180 0.45 -19.46 21.21
C ASP A 180 -0.19 -18.61 20.11
N TYR A 181 -0.69 -17.42 20.46
CA TYR A 181 -1.24 -16.47 19.50
C TYR A 181 -0.16 -15.97 18.52
N VAL A 182 1.00 -15.54 19.02
CA VAL A 182 2.10 -15.04 18.19
C VAL A 182 2.63 -16.12 17.25
N TYR A 183 2.84 -17.34 17.73
CA TYR A 183 3.27 -18.45 16.88
C TYR A 183 2.23 -18.83 15.84
N LYS A 184 0.95 -18.86 16.21
CA LYS A 184 -0.16 -19.09 15.26
C LYS A 184 -0.19 -18.02 14.18
N LEU A 185 -0.03 -16.74 14.54
CA LEU A 185 0.01 -15.63 13.60
C LEU A 185 1.20 -15.75 12.64
N ILE A 186 2.41 -15.99 13.15
CA ILE A 186 3.61 -16.19 12.30
C ILE A 186 3.41 -17.39 11.37
N HIS A 187 2.86 -18.49 11.88
CA HIS A 187 2.56 -19.67 11.08
C HIS A 187 1.63 -19.35 9.90
N LEU A 188 0.52 -18.64 10.15
CA LEU A 188 -0.42 -18.21 9.10
C LEU A 188 0.26 -17.29 8.08
N LEU A 189 1.07 -16.33 8.53
CA LEU A 189 1.80 -15.42 7.66
C LEU A 189 2.84 -16.12 6.77
N CYS A 190 3.34 -17.28 7.18
CA CYS A 190 4.30 -18.06 6.39
C CYS A 190 3.65 -18.92 5.30
N LEU A 191 2.32 -18.96 5.21
CA LEU A 191 1.65 -19.80 4.23
C LEU A 191 1.77 -19.24 2.79
N PRO A 192 1.80 -20.10 1.75
CA PRO A 192 1.95 -19.67 0.36
C PRO A 192 0.90 -18.66 -0.11
N GLU A 193 -0.30 -18.69 0.44
CA GLU A 193 -1.40 -17.75 0.20
C GLU A 193 -1.03 -16.31 0.58
N MET A 194 -0.18 -16.16 1.62
CA MET A 194 0.23 -14.85 2.13
C MET A 194 1.31 -14.19 1.26
N LYS A 195 1.94 -14.96 0.36
CA LYS A 195 3.10 -14.52 -0.43
C LYS A 195 2.84 -13.25 -1.23
N ILE A 196 1.71 -13.16 -1.94
CA ILE A 196 1.42 -12.00 -2.81
C ILE A 196 1.27 -10.69 -1.99
N PHE A 197 0.67 -10.80 -0.81
CA PHE A 197 0.49 -9.69 0.11
C PHE A 197 1.84 -9.22 0.67
N LEU A 198 2.65 -10.17 1.16
CA LEU A 198 3.98 -9.87 1.71
C LEU A 198 4.95 -9.35 0.65
N ASP A 199 4.89 -9.85 -0.59
CA ASP A 199 5.70 -9.35 -1.70
C ASP A 199 5.33 -7.91 -2.09
N THR A 200 4.04 -7.58 -2.08
CA THR A 200 3.54 -6.22 -2.32
C THR A 200 4.04 -5.26 -1.23
N ILE A 201 3.89 -5.66 0.04
CA ILE A 201 4.32 -4.85 1.19
C ILE A 201 5.84 -4.68 1.19
N ARG A 202 6.61 -5.73 0.89
CA ARG A 202 8.07 -5.67 0.76
C ARG A 202 8.51 -4.64 -0.29
N LEU A 203 7.87 -4.66 -1.46
CA LEU A 203 8.19 -3.72 -2.54
C LEU A 203 7.89 -2.26 -2.14
N LEU A 204 6.78 -2.01 -1.47
CA LEU A 204 6.43 -0.68 -0.98
C LEU A 204 7.38 -0.23 0.14
N ALA A 205 7.65 -1.10 1.11
CA ALA A 205 8.55 -0.82 2.22
C ALA A 205 9.98 -0.47 1.76
N GLU A 206 10.46 -1.04 0.65
CA GLU A 206 11.75 -0.67 0.04
C GLU A 206 11.81 0.81 -0.38
N LYS A 207 10.67 1.42 -0.70
CA LYS A 207 10.56 2.80 -1.19
C LYS A 207 9.95 3.77 -0.15
N THR A 208 9.54 3.27 1.01
CA THR A 208 8.96 4.06 2.09
C THR A 208 10.04 4.65 3.00
N ASN A 209 9.97 5.95 3.21
CA ASN A 209 10.81 6.66 4.18
C ASN A 209 10.28 6.42 5.61
N ASN A 210 11.16 6.50 6.60
CA ASN A 210 10.80 6.37 8.02
C ASN A 210 10.03 5.08 8.37
N LEU A 211 10.35 3.96 7.69
CA LEU A 211 9.70 2.66 7.92
C LEU A 211 9.63 2.24 9.41
N LEU A 212 10.66 2.54 10.21
CA LEU A 212 10.66 2.22 11.65
C LEU A 212 9.65 3.04 12.45
N GLU A 213 9.37 4.27 12.04
CA GLU A 213 8.37 5.13 12.66
C GLU A 213 6.96 4.60 12.35
N GLU A 214 6.70 4.24 11.09
CA GLU A 214 5.41 3.64 10.70
C GLU A 214 5.17 2.29 11.39
N LEU A 215 6.21 1.47 11.52
CA LEU A 215 6.15 0.23 12.30
C LEU A 215 5.88 0.51 13.79
N TRP A 216 6.55 1.52 14.36
CA TRP A 216 6.32 1.90 15.75
C TRP A 216 4.88 2.36 15.99
N ASN A 217 4.30 3.13 15.09
CA ASN A 217 2.91 3.57 15.17
C ASN A 217 1.94 2.37 15.28
N TYR A 218 2.15 1.31 14.48
CA TYR A 218 1.36 0.08 14.60
C TYR A 218 1.53 -0.62 15.95
N ILE A 219 2.76 -0.67 16.47
CA ILE A 219 3.06 -1.31 17.77
C ILE A 219 2.43 -0.51 18.92
N GLU A 220 2.57 0.82 18.91
CA GLU A 220 2.04 1.73 19.92
C GLU A 220 0.51 1.71 19.95
N ASP A 221 -0.13 1.62 18.79
CA ASP A 221 -1.59 1.48 18.68
C ASP A 221 -2.10 0.07 19.05
N GLY A 222 -1.21 -0.88 19.39
CA GLY A 222 -1.58 -2.25 19.73
C GLY A 222 -2.07 -3.08 18.53
N LYS A 223 -1.74 -2.66 17.31
CA LYS A 223 -2.11 -3.34 16.05
C LYS A 223 -1.14 -4.49 15.76
N ILE A 224 -1.31 -5.59 16.48
CA ILE A 224 -0.39 -6.75 16.48
C ILE A 224 -0.32 -7.45 15.12
N ILE A 225 -1.45 -7.63 14.43
CA ILE A 225 -1.48 -8.30 13.12
C ILE A 225 -0.74 -7.45 12.08
N GLN A 226 -1.03 -6.15 12.02
CA GLN A 226 -0.38 -5.19 11.13
C GLN A 226 1.13 -5.13 11.41
N SER A 227 1.52 -5.10 12.68
CA SER A 227 2.92 -5.12 13.11
C SER A 227 3.63 -6.39 12.61
N ALA A 228 3.01 -7.57 12.79
CA ALA A 228 3.58 -8.84 12.34
C ALA A 228 3.73 -8.91 10.82
N VAL A 229 2.71 -8.48 10.08
CA VAL A 229 2.73 -8.42 8.61
C VAL A 229 3.87 -7.53 8.12
N LEU A 230 3.99 -6.32 8.68
CA LEU A 230 5.02 -5.36 8.29
C LEU A 230 6.43 -5.83 8.68
N LEU A 231 6.60 -6.35 9.91
CA LEU A 231 7.86 -6.90 10.40
C LEU A 231 8.35 -8.03 9.48
N LEU A 232 7.48 -8.97 9.13
CA LEU A 232 7.86 -10.12 8.31
C LEU A 232 8.14 -9.72 6.86
N ALA A 233 7.29 -8.88 6.25
CA ALA A 233 7.47 -8.43 4.88
C ALA A 233 8.72 -7.57 4.69
N ALA A 234 9.00 -6.69 5.66
CA ALA A 234 10.04 -5.67 5.58
C ALA A 234 11.28 -5.96 6.45
N GLN A 235 11.44 -7.21 6.92
CA GLN A 235 12.54 -7.59 7.84
C GLN A 235 13.92 -7.20 7.29
N GLU A 236 14.14 -7.34 5.98
CA GLU A 236 15.41 -7.02 5.32
C GLU A 236 15.70 -5.52 5.38
N GLN A 237 14.69 -4.69 5.13
CA GLN A 237 14.77 -3.23 5.20
C GLN A 237 15.01 -2.79 6.64
N ILE A 238 14.36 -3.43 7.63
CA ILE A 238 14.51 -3.14 9.06
C ILE A 238 15.93 -3.49 9.55
N ARG A 239 16.49 -4.65 9.15
CA ARG A 239 17.90 -5.01 9.42
C ARG A 239 18.86 -4.07 8.73
N GLY A 240 18.52 -3.71 7.50
CA GLY A 240 19.32 -2.93 6.58
C GLY A 240 19.19 -1.42 6.72
N VAL A 241 18.46 -0.88 7.72
CA VAL A 241 18.42 0.58 8.03
C VAL A 241 19.82 1.02 8.45
N SER A 242 20.66 1.19 7.45
CA SER A 242 22.03 1.64 7.51
C SER A 242 21.98 3.15 7.38
N SER A 243 22.12 3.85 8.49
CA SER A 243 22.55 5.23 8.41
C SER A 243 23.91 5.26 7.70
N SER A 244 23.98 6.04 6.64
CA SER A 244 25.23 6.29 5.92
C SER A 244 26.30 6.79 6.88
N LYS A 245 27.44 6.09 6.90
CA LYS A 245 28.80 6.55 7.25
C LYS A 245 28.87 7.67 8.30
N ILE A 246 29.28 7.33 9.54
CA ILE A 246 30.37 7.99 10.28
C ILE A 246 30.86 7.01 11.37
N ASN A 247 32.17 6.77 11.32
CA ASN A 247 33.07 6.21 12.34
C ASN A 247 32.49 5.59 13.63
N GLY A 248 32.77 4.30 13.81
CA GLY A 248 33.10 3.72 15.12
C GLY A 248 31.97 3.47 16.12
N SER A 249 30.72 3.87 15.84
CA SER A 249 29.58 3.46 16.69
C SER A 249 28.98 2.16 16.17
N SER A 250 28.68 1.21 17.06
CA SER A 250 28.09 -0.08 16.70
C SER A 250 26.88 0.12 15.80
N LYS A 251 26.87 -0.52 14.62
CA LYS A 251 25.74 -0.49 13.69
C LYS A 251 24.48 -0.86 14.46
N LYS A 252 23.54 0.07 14.63
CA LYS A 252 22.28 -0.24 15.34
C LYS A 252 21.32 -0.83 14.33
N ASN A 253 21.05 -2.12 14.47
CA ASN A 253 20.00 -2.84 13.75
C ASN A 253 18.64 -2.19 14.06
N GLY A 254 17.75 -2.05 13.07
CA GLY A 254 16.40 -1.50 13.28
C GLY A 254 15.61 -2.28 14.33
N PHE A 255 15.80 -3.60 14.41
CA PHE A 255 15.20 -4.43 15.45
C PHE A 255 15.62 -4.00 16.87
N GLU A 256 16.92 -3.73 17.11
CA GLU A 256 17.39 -3.24 18.41
C GLU A 256 16.79 -1.88 18.79
N ILE A 257 16.49 -1.03 17.80
CA ILE A 257 15.86 0.28 18.03
C ILE A 257 14.43 0.05 18.52
N ILE A 258 13.66 -0.79 17.81
CA ILE A 258 12.28 -1.12 18.16
C ILE A 258 12.21 -1.83 19.52
N GLU A 259 13.06 -2.82 19.79
CA GLU A 259 13.13 -3.52 21.08
C GLU A 259 13.35 -2.55 22.25
N LYS A 260 14.23 -1.55 22.07
CA LYS A 260 14.47 -0.49 23.06
C LYS A 260 13.24 0.40 23.25
N CYS A 261 12.52 0.72 22.17
CA CYS A 261 11.28 1.49 22.24
C CYS A 261 10.18 0.72 23.00
N ILE A 262 9.98 -0.57 22.67
CA ILE A 262 9.02 -1.45 23.36
C ILE A 262 9.36 -1.56 24.84
N THR A 263 10.63 -1.75 25.18
CA THR A 263 11.08 -1.85 26.58
C THR A 263 10.76 -0.57 27.35
N ARG A 264 11.05 0.61 26.77
CA ARG A 264 10.71 1.90 27.39
C ARG A 264 9.21 2.09 27.55
N HIS A 265 8.43 1.71 26.54
CA HIS A 265 6.98 1.79 26.58
C HIS A 265 6.40 0.85 27.64
N SER A 266 6.91 -0.38 27.77
CA SER A 266 6.58 -1.32 28.85
C SER A 266 6.84 -0.72 30.25
N TYR A 267 7.97 -0.04 30.44
CA TYR A 267 8.25 0.64 31.71
C TYR A 267 7.26 1.78 31.99
N ALA A 268 6.87 2.55 30.97
CA ALA A 268 5.85 3.59 31.12
C ALA A 268 4.49 2.99 31.53
N LEU A 269 4.04 1.93 30.85
CA LEU A 269 2.80 1.21 31.14
C LEU A 269 2.78 0.61 32.56
N ARG A 270 3.91 0.11 33.08
CA ARG A 270 4.00 -0.40 34.47
C ARG A 270 3.87 0.70 35.52
N ASN A 271 4.24 1.93 35.19
CA ASN A 271 4.19 3.07 36.10
C ASN A 271 2.84 3.81 36.09
N GLU A 272 1.97 3.53 35.11
CA GLU A 272 0.60 4.05 35.09
C GLU A 272 -0.24 3.44 36.22
N LYS A 273 -0.77 4.30 37.09
CA LYS A 273 -1.73 3.87 38.12
C LYS A 273 -3.12 3.79 37.50
N GLY A 274 -3.61 2.58 37.28
CA GLY A 274 -5.00 2.35 36.87
C GLY A 274 -5.98 2.89 37.91
N SER A 275 -7.02 3.60 37.47
CA SER A 275 -8.19 3.93 38.29
C SER A 275 -9.16 2.73 38.33
N LEU A 276 -10.01 2.67 39.37
CA LEU A 276 -10.90 1.52 39.63
C LEU A 276 -11.86 1.21 38.45
N GLY A 277 -11.95 -0.07 38.07
CA GLY A 277 -12.90 -0.60 37.08
C GLY A 277 -12.29 -0.77 35.68
N MET A 278 -13.03 -0.32 34.65
CA MET A 278 -12.70 -0.46 33.21
C MET A 278 -11.29 0.03 32.82
N ALA A 279 -10.74 1.01 33.54
CA ALA A 279 -9.40 1.54 33.26
C ALA A 279 -8.29 0.53 33.58
N GLN A 280 -8.49 -0.36 34.56
CA GLN A 280 -7.54 -1.42 34.87
C GLN A 280 -7.56 -2.51 33.79
N GLU A 281 -8.74 -2.89 33.29
CA GLU A 281 -8.87 -3.90 32.23
C GLU A 281 -8.19 -3.44 30.93
N LEU A 282 -8.41 -2.17 30.53
CA LEU A 282 -7.74 -1.58 29.37
C LEU A 282 -6.21 -1.49 29.53
N LEU A 283 -5.73 -1.24 30.75
CA LEU A 283 -4.30 -1.19 31.04
C LEU A 283 -3.67 -2.59 30.94
N GLU A 284 -4.33 -3.62 31.47
CA GLU A 284 -3.86 -5.01 31.33
C GLU A 284 -3.89 -5.48 29.87
N GLU A 285 -4.91 -5.10 29.09
CA GLU A 285 -4.96 -5.36 27.65
C GLU A 285 -3.75 -4.74 26.93
N ARG A 286 -3.42 -3.46 27.19
CA ARG A 286 -2.24 -2.81 26.61
C ARG A 286 -0.93 -3.50 26.97
N LYS A 287 -0.78 -3.99 28.20
CA LYS A 287 0.41 -4.75 28.62
C LYS A 287 0.54 -6.04 27.82
N THR A 288 -0.55 -6.79 27.68
CA THR A 288 -0.57 -8.03 26.88
C THR A 288 -0.20 -7.77 25.43
N LEU A 289 -0.76 -6.70 24.81
CA LEU A 289 -0.41 -6.32 23.44
C LEU A 289 1.08 -5.93 23.32
N ASN A 290 1.62 -5.20 24.30
CA ASN A 290 3.03 -4.85 24.34
C ASN A 290 3.94 -6.10 24.47
N ASP A 291 3.53 -7.10 25.25
CA ASP A 291 4.26 -8.37 25.39
C ASP A 291 4.19 -9.20 24.07
N CYS A 292 3.03 -9.24 23.40
CA CYS A 292 2.90 -9.81 22.06
C CYS A 292 3.83 -9.13 21.05
N ALA A 293 3.86 -7.79 21.05
CA ALA A 293 4.70 -7.01 20.15
C ALA A 293 6.19 -7.28 20.39
N TRP A 294 6.60 -7.36 21.66
CA TRP A 294 7.98 -7.71 22.01
C TRP A 294 8.36 -9.09 21.46
N LEU A 295 7.52 -10.11 21.70
CA LEU A 295 7.77 -11.47 21.23
C LEU A 295 7.80 -11.57 19.70
N LEU A 296 6.91 -10.86 19.00
CA LEU A 296 6.93 -10.79 17.54
C LEU A 296 8.24 -10.21 17.01
N VAL A 297 8.70 -9.10 17.58
CA VAL A 297 9.94 -8.45 17.19
C VAL A 297 11.12 -9.37 17.46
N ASP A 298 11.17 -10.04 18.62
CA ASP A 298 12.22 -10.98 18.99
C ASP A 298 12.27 -12.20 18.04
N VAL A 299 11.14 -12.85 17.77
CA VAL A 299 11.09 -14.01 16.87
C VAL A 299 11.49 -13.62 15.45
N ILE A 300 10.98 -12.50 14.93
CA ILE A 300 11.30 -12.07 13.56
C ILE A 300 12.74 -11.53 13.47
N SER A 301 13.30 -10.95 14.54
CA SER A 301 14.71 -10.53 14.58
C SER A 301 15.67 -11.72 14.51
N HIS A 302 15.28 -12.88 15.02
CA HIS A 302 16.11 -14.10 14.97
C HIS A 302 15.83 -14.97 13.73
N ALA A 303 14.57 -15.21 13.39
CA ALA A 303 14.17 -16.17 12.36
C ALA A 303 13.69 -15.53 11.04
N GLY A 304 13.54 -14.20 10.98
CA GLY A 304 12.91 -13.52 9.85
C GLY A 304 13.57 -13.75 8.48
N GLU A 305 14.90 -13.94 8.43
CA GLU A 305 15.61 -14.26 7.19
C GLU A 305 15.23 -15.65 6.67
N ASP A 306 15.22 -16.66 7.55
CA ASP A 306 14.83 -18.03 7.22
C ASP A 306 13.34 -18.13 6.83
N LEU A 307 12.46 -17.44 7.58
CA LEU A 307 11.04 -17.36 7.26
C LEU A 307 10.80 -16.68 5.91
N SER A 308 11.51 -15.59 5.62
CA SER A 308 11.43 -14.92 4.33
C SER A 308 11.92 -15.83 3.20
N ALA A 309 13.04 -16.53 3.38
CA ALA A 309 13.56 -17.49 2.40
C ALA A 309 12.56 -18.63 2.14
N TYR A 310 11.93 -19.15 3.20
CA TYR A 310 10.88 -20.16 3.11
C TYR A 310 9.71 -19.66 2.25
N ILE A 311 9.19 -18.46 2.52
CA ILE A 311 8.07 -17.87 1.77
C ILE A 311 8.45 -17.65 0.30
N GLN A 312 9.69 -17.19 0.02
CA GLN A 312 10.15 -16.95 -1.35
C GLN A 312 10.34 -18.23 -2.16
N ALA A 313 10.68 -19.36 -1.53
CA ALA A 313 10.86 -20.64 -2.20
C ALA A 313 9.54 -21.26 -2.70
N HIS A 314 8.39 -20.87 -2.14
CA HIS A 314 7.09 -21.40 -2.52
C HIS A 314 6.44 -20.61 -3.67
N SER A 315 5.73 -21.32 -4.54
CA SER A 315 5.01 -20.69 -5.66
C SER A 315 3.83 -19.87 -5.17
N VAL A 316 3.60 -18.71 -5.80
CA VAL A 316 2.42 -17.88 -5.54
C VAL A 316 1.14 -18.67 -5.83
N VAL A 317 0.29 -18.83 -4.83
CA VAL A 317 -1.08 -19.32 -5.03
C VAL A 317 -1.90 -18.16 -5.56
N ARG A 318 -2.50 -18.32 -6.74
CA ARG A 318 -3.40 -17.30 -7.30
C ARG A 318 -4.70 -17.31 -6.49
N CYS A 319 -4.84 -16.43 -5.50
CA CYS A 319 -6.12 -16.17 -4.85
C CYS A 319 -7.03 -15.40 -5.84
N PHE A 320 -7.67 -16.12 -6.76
CA PHE A 320 -8.49 -15.52 -7.82
C PHE A 320 -9.90 -15.14 -7.38
N ARG A 321 -10.31 -15.34 -6.12
CA ARG A 321 -11.65 -14.98 -5.65
C ARG A 321 -11.64 -14.58 -4.18
N TYR A 322 -12.27 -13.44 -3.91
CA TYR A 322 -12.59 -12.85 -2.60
C TYR A 322 -11.52 -11.97 -1.93
N ILE A 323 -11.09 -10.89 -2.59
CA ILE A 323 -10.90 -9.61 -1.87
C ILE A 323 -12.29 -8.95 -1.81
N ALA A 324 -13.17 -9.45 -0.94
CA ALA A 324 -14.55 -8.97 -0.83
C ALA A 324 -14.81 -8.15 0.46
N ALA A 325 -13.75 -7.78 1.16
CA ALA A 325 -13.79 -6.85 2.29
C ALA A 325 -12.45 -6.12 2.39
N ALA A 326 -12.04 -5.45 1.31
CA ALA A 326 -11.04 -4.39 1.45
C ALA A 326 -11.64 -3.27 2.33
N VAL A 327 -10.81 -2.43 2.96
CA VAL A 327 -11.28 -1.07 3.29
C VAL A 327 -11.92 -0.55 2.01
N PRO A 328 -13.24 -0.30 1.95
CA PRO A 328 -13.87 0.05 0.69
C PRO A 328 -13.37 1.45 0.33
N LEU A 329 -12.33 1.53 -0.52
CA LEU A 329 -11.76 2.80 -0.95
C LEU A 329 -12.69 3.50 -1.96
N MET A 330 -13.69 2.79 -2.51
CA MET A 330 -14.76 3.36 -3.32
C MET A 330 -16.14 2.84 -2.90
N PRO A 331 -17.16 3.71 -2.81
CA PRO A 331 -18.52 3.25 -3.05
C PRO A 331 -18.59 2.83 -4.52
N PHE A 332 -18.74 1.52 -4.76
CA PHE A 332 -19.34 1.07 -6.02
C PHE A 332 -20.76 1.65 -6.03
N THR A 333 -20.95 2.77 -6.74
CA THR A 333 -22.28 3.33 -7.00
C THR A 333 -23.13 2.36 -7.79
#